data_AF-A0A3D4HEG5-F1
#
_entry.id   AF-A0A3D4HEG5-F1
#
_cell.length_a   1.000
_cell.length_b   1.000
_cell.length_c   1.000
_cell.angle_alpha   90.00
_cell.angle_beta   90.00
_cell.angle_gamma   90.00
#
_symmetry.space_group_name_H-M   'P 1'
#
loop_
_entity.id
_entity.type
_entity.pdbx_description
1 polymer ?
#
loop_
_entity_poly.entity_id
_entity_poly.type
_entity_poly.pdbx_seq_one_letter_code
_entity_poly.pdbx_strand_id
1 'polypeptide(L)'
;MKAGDSKTVTQIFPENFHIDGLAGKTAEYTMSVEEVRERVMPEITEEFLAPFKVKTEEEFKDQIRKELEMRKKHAESMEVQEKVMNIMADRVDFPVPESALDAEVQTALSHLFRRETQRQALTQEKKELDHASMMEEARVEAKKRAKLRFVFAKIGEQEKIEVTDNDINQVIMQESYRTRVSPQELVKELRKDHAKVDNLKREILFNKTLDFLAKEAKVNNA
;
A
#
# COMPACT_ATOMS: atom_id res chain seq x y z
N MET A 1 27.80 15.93 -23.43
CA MET A 1 28.37 15.02 -24.44
C MET A 1 27.44 15.04 -25.63
N LYS A 2 27.98 15.11 -26.84
CA LYS A 2 27.25 15.02 -28.10
C LYS A 2 27.20 13.55 -28.55
N ALA A 3 26.32 13.26 -29.51
CA ALA A 3 26.33 11.95 -30.16
C ALA A 3 27.72 11.69 -30.79
N GLY A 4 28.25 10.50 -30.57
CA GLY A 4 29.60 10.10 -30.97
C GLY A 4 30.70 10.36 -29.93
N ASP A 5 30.42 11.12 -28.85
CA ASP A 5 31.42 11.31 -27.79
C ASP A 5 31.60 10.03 -26.97
N SER A 6 32.85 9.69 -26.68
CA SER A 6 33.20 8.68 -25.68
C SER A 6 33.79 9.35 -24.44
N LYS A 7 33.43 8.84 -23.26
CA LYS A 7 33.99 9.29 -21.99
C LYS A 7 34.22 8.10 -21.09
N THR A 8 35.43 7.99 -20.57
CA THR A 8 35.75 7.04 -19.50
C THR A 8 35.51 7.73 -18.16
N VAL A 9 34.73 7.08 -17.31
CA VAL A 9 34.46 7.52 -15.94
C VAL A 9 34.91 6.41 -14.99
N THR A 10 35.76 6.77 -14.04
CA THR A 10 36.22 5.86 -13.00
C THR A 10 35.28 5.94 -11.82
N GLN A 11 34.72 4.81 -11.41
CA GLN A 11 33.89 4.67 -10.22
C GLN A 11 34.59 3.76 -9.21
N ILE A 12 34.73 4.25 -7.98
CA ILE A 12 35.24 3.47 -6.86
C ILE A 12 34.03 2.92 -6.11
N PHE A 13 33.96 1.60 -5.97
CA PHE A 13 32.93 0.95 -5.17
C PHE A 13 33.36 0.88 -3.71
N PRO A 14 32.46 1.22 -2.77
CA PRO A 14 32.75 1.07 -1.35
C PRO A 14 32.89 -0.42 -0.98
N GLU A 15 33.55 -0.71 0.14
CA GLU A 15 33.79 -2.09 0.62
C GLU A 15 32.49 -2.86 0.94
N ASN A 16 31.41 -2.15 1.22
CA ASN A 16 30.09 -2.73 1.51
C ASN A 16 29.16 -2.77 0.28
N PHE A 17 29.70 -2.76 -0.94
CA PHE A 17 28.87 -2.79 -2.14
C PHE A 17 28.18 -4.15 -2.31
N HIS A 18 26.89 -4.12 -2.67
CA HIS A 18 25.98 -5.27 -2.72
C HIS A 18 26.35 -6.41 -3.71
N ILE A 19 27.40 -6.24 -4.51
CA ILE A 19 27.95 -7.25 -5.41
C ILE A 19 29.36 -7.54 -4.91
N ASP A 20 29.56 -8.71 -4.27
CA ASP A 20 30.85 -9.13 -3.70
C ASP A 20 32.01 -9.04 -4.70
N GLY A 21 31.72 -9.26 -5.99
CA GLY A 21 32.70 -9.16 -7.07
C GLY A 21 33.20 -7.74 -7.35
N LEU A 22 32.48 -6.71 -6.91
CA LEU A 22 32.76 -5.28 -7.13
C LEU A 22 33.08 -4.52 -5.84
N ALA A 23 32.78 -5.08 -4.66
CA ALA A 23 33.09 -4.49 -3.36
C ALA A 23 34.57 -4.10 -3.22
N GLY A 24 34.84 -2.84 -2.87
CA GLY A 24 36.20 -2.29 -2.69
C GLY A 24 37.02 -2.15 -3.98
N LYS A 25 36.47 -2.44 -5.16
CA LYS A 25 37.18 -2.36 -6.44
C LYS A 25 36.93 -1.03 -7.15
N THR A 26 37.88 -0.66 -7.99
CA THR A 26 37.75 0.45 -8.94
C THR A 26 37.35 -0.11 -10.29
N ALA A 27 36.27 0.41 -10.88
CA ALA A 27 35.85 0.08 -12.23
C ALA A 27 35.94 1.31 -13.13
N GLU A 28 36.42 1.11 -14.35
CA GLU A 28 36.38 2.11 -15.41
C GLU A 28 35.23 1.82 -16.36
N TYR A 29 34.28 2.75 -16.43
CA TYR A 29 33.16 2.70 -17.37
C TYR A 29 33.50 3.56 -18.57
N THR A 30 33.70 2.93 -19.72
CA THR A 30 33.77 3.65 -21.00
C THR A 30 32.37 3.77 -21.55
N MET A 31 31.81 4.99 -21.53
CA MET A 31 30.49 5.28 -22.08
C MET A 31 30.65 5.92 -23.45
N SER A 32 30.07 5.29 -24.47
CA SER A 32 29.88 5.87 -25.81
C SER A 32 28.45 6.40 -25.92
N VAL A 33 28.30 7.69 -26.25
CA VAL A 33 26.99 8.28 -26.48
C VAL A 33 26.58 8.02 -27.92
N GLU A 34 25.69 7.06 -28.14
CA GLU A 34 25.21 6.71 -29.48
C GLU A 34 24.29 7.80 -30.05
N GLU A 35 23.33 8.26 -29.25
CA GLU A 35 22.34 9.25 -29.67
C GLU A 35 21.99 10.17 -28.49
N VAL A 36 21.77 11.45 -28.77
CA VAL A 36 21.23 12.41 -27.80
C VAL A 36 19.88 12.86 -28.33
N ARG A 37 18.81 12.46 -27.65
CA ARG A 37 17.44 12.88 -27.98
C ARG A 37 16.97 13.95 -27.01
N GLU A 38 16.31 14.97 -27.54
CA GLU A 38 15.59 15.95 -26.75
C GLU A 38 14.13 15.50 -26.57
N ARG A 39 13.59 15.64 -25.35
CA ARG A 39 12.17 15.39 -25.10
C ARG A 39 11.36 16.63 -25.49
N VAL A 40 10.78 16.61 -26.68
CA VAL A 40 9.82 17.63 -27.11
C VAL A 40 8.44 17.27 -26.58
N MET A 41 7.78 18.21 -25.91
CA MET A 41 6.41 18.00 -25.43
C MET A 41 5.48 17.90 -26.65
N PRO A 42 4.70 16.81 -26.80
CA PRO A 42 3.77 16.68 -27.90
C PRO A 42 2.66 17.72 -27.77
N GLU A 43 2.19 18.23 -28.91
CA GLU A 43 0.97 19.04 -28.94
C GLU A 43 -0.26 18.17 -28.63
N ILE A 44 -1.29 18.77 -28.04
CA ILE A 44 -2.54 18.08 -27.70
C ILE A 44 -3.40 17.96 -28.97
N THR A 45 -3.02 17.05 -29.86
CA THR A 45 -3.73 16.73 -31.10
C THR A 45 -4.60 15.48 -30.95
N GLU A 46 -5.43 15.16 -31.95
CA GLU A 46 -6.23 13.92 -31.95
C GLU A 46 -5.38 12.66 -31.78
N GLU A 47 -4.16 12.63 -32.34
CA GLU A 47 -3.22 11.52 -32.18
C GLU A 47 -2.73 11.37 -30.72
N PHE A 48 -2.53 12.48 -30.02
CA PHE A 48 -2.19 12.47 -28.60
C PHE A 48 -3.37 12.02 -27.72
N LEU A 49 -4.60 12.38 -28.10
CA LEU A 49 -5.82 12.07 -27.34
C LEU A 49 -6.35 10.64 -27.57
N ALA A 50 -6.02 10.02 -28.71
CA ALA A 50 -6.50 8.69 -29.09
C ALA A 50 -6.25 7.59 -28.04
N PRO A 51 -5.06 7.47 -27.41
CA PRO A 51 -4.82 6.47 -26.35
C PRO A 51 -5.70 6.67 -25.10
N PHE A 52 -6.11 7.91 -24.83
CA PHE A 52 -6.93 8.26 -23.68
C PHE A 52 -8.43 8.13 -23.97
N LYS A 53 -8.81 7.79 -25.21
CA LYS A 53 -10.20 7.62 -25.67
C LYS A 53 -11.07 8.86 -25.48
N VAL A 54 -10.47 10.04 -25.61
CA VAL A 54 -11.13 11.35 -25.55
C VAL A 54 -10.95 12.07 -26.88
N LYS A 55 -11.87 12.98 -27.21
CA LYS A 55 -11.90 13.69 -28.49
C LYS A 55 -11.41 15.13 -28.39
N THR A 56 -11.48 15.73 -27.20
CA THR A 56 -11.09 17.13 -26.98
C THR A 56 -10.12 17.27 -25.81
N GLU A 57 -9.35 18.36 -25.82
CA GLU A 57 -8.50 18.74 -24.70
C GLU A 57 -9.30 18.96 -23.41
N GLU A 58 -10.53 19.47 -23.52
CA GLU A 58 -11.42 19.68 -22.38
C GLU A 58 -11.82 18.35 -21.73
N GLU A 59 -12.18 17.34 -22.53
CA GLU A 59 -12.49 15.99 -22.05
C GLU A 59 -11.28 15.35 -21.36
N PHE A 60 -10.07 15.53 -21.91
CA PHE A 60 -8.83 15.05 -21.32
C PHE A 60 -8.55 15.71 -19.95
N LYS A 61 -8.68 17.04 -19.88
CA LYS A 61 -8.51 17.80 -18.64
C LYS A 61 -9.55 17.41 -17.59
N ASP A 62 -10.79 17.17 -17.99
CA ASP A 62 -11.85 16.72 -17.08
C ASP A 62 -11.59 15.31 -16.55
N GLN A 63 -11.11 14.40 -17.40
CA GLN A 63 -10.72 13.05 -16.99
C GLN A 63 -9.58 13.09 -15.95
N ILE A 64 -8.53 13.88 -16.20
CA ILE A 64 -7.44 14.08 -15.23
C ILE A 64 -7.96 14.66 -13.93
N ARG A 65 -8.83 15.68 -14.00
CA ARG A 65 -9.43 16.29 -12.81
C ARG A 65 -10.18 15.26 -11.98
N LYS A 66 -11.05 14.46 -12.60
CA LYS A 66 -11.80 13.38 -11.93
C LYS A 66 -10.86 12.36 -11.29
N GLU A 67 -9.79 11.98 -11.96
CA GLU A 67 -8.80 11.06 -11.40
C GLU A 67 -8.11 11.66 -10.17
N LEU A 68 -7.66 12.91 -10.25
CA LEU A 68 -7.03 13.62 -9.14
C LEU A 68 -7.99 13.81 -7.96
N GLU A 69 -9.25 14.15 -8.22
CA GLU A 69 -10.29 14.25 -7.19
C GLU A 69 -10.55 12.91 -6.51
N MET A 70 -10.64 11.81 -7.27
CA MET A 70 -10.80 10.48 -6.70
C MET A 70 -9.59 10.09 -5.83
N ARG A 71 -8.36 10.33 -6.32
CA ARG A 71 -7.14 10.09 -5.56
C ARG A 71 -7.10 10.90 -4.27
N LYS A 72 -7.47 12.19 -4.33
CA LYS A 72 -7.48 13.08 -3.17
C LYS A 72 -8.53 12.65 -2.14
N LYS A 73 -9.77 12.37 -2.57
CA LYS A 73 -10.84 11.87 -1.70
C LYS A 73 -10.46 10.56 -1.02
N HIS A 74 -9.80 9.66 -1.75
CA HIS A 74 -9.32 8.42 -1.18
C HIS A 74 -8.24 8.67 -0.12
N ALA A 75 -7.24 9.52 -0.40
CA ALA A 75 -6.21 9.90 0.55
C ALA A 75 -6.77 10.56 1.81
N GLU A 76 -7.71 11.51 1.66
CA GLU A 76 -8.41 12.15 2.77
C GLU A 76 -9.18 11.13 3.62
N SER A 77 -9.88 10.19 3.00
CA SER A 77 -10.59 9.12 3.71
C SER A 77 -9.63 8.23 4.52
N MET A 78 -8.49 7.85 3.95
CA MET A 78 -7.48 7.06 4.65
C MET A 78 -6.90 7.83 5.84
N GLU A 79 -6.61 9.13 5.68
CA GLU A 79 -6.09 9.98 6.75
C GLU A 79 -7.10 10.13 7.89
N VAL A 80 -8.38 10.33 7.59
CA VAL A 80 -9.44 10.39 8.61
C VAL A 80 -9.55 9.06 9.36
N GLN A 81 -9.58 7.94 8.65
CA GLN A 81 -9.62 6.61 9.27
C GLN A 81 -8.41 6.37 10.19
N GLU A 82 -7.20 6.72 9.74
CA GLU A 82 -5.98 6.61 10.54
C GLU A 82 -6.06 7.45 11.82
N LYS A 83 -6.53 8.71 11.72
CA LYS A 83 -6.73 9.58 12.89
C LYS A 83 -7.76 9.00 13.85
N VAL A 84 -8.87 8.46 13.35
CA VAL A 84 -9.89 7.80 14.18
C VAL A 84 -9.29 6.60 14.92
N MET A 85 -8.54 5.73 14.23
CA MET A 85 -7.87 4.60 14.86
C MET A 85 -6.91 5.04 15.96
N ASN A 86 -6.06 6.04 15.70
CA ASN A 86 -5.11 6.56 16.68
C ASN A 86 -5.81 7.14 17.91
N ILE A 87 -6.81 8.01 17.71
CA ILE A 87 -7.57 8.62 18.81
C ILE A 87 -8.28 7.55 19.65
N MET A 88 -8.86 6.54 19.01
CA MET A 88 -9.54 5.45 19.71
C MET A 88 -8.55 4.56 20.46
N ALA A 89 -7.37 4.28 19.88
CA ALA A 89 -6.34 3.47 20.52
C ALA A 89 -5.80 4.15 21.79
N ASP A 90 -5.63 5.47 21.77
CA ASP A 90 -5.13 6.25 22.91
C ASP A 90 -6.16 6.36 24.05
N ARG A 91 -7.46 6.25 23.74
CA ARG A 91 -8.54 6.30 24.74
C ARG A 91 -8.85 4.98 25.40
N VAL A 92 -8.29 3.88 24.89
CA VAL A 92 -8.68 2.53 25.29
C VAL A 92 -7.49 1.78 25.89
N ASP A 93 -7.62 1.45 27.16
CA ASP A 93 -6.62 0.64 27.86
C ASP A 93 -7.23 -0.55 28.58
N PHE A 94 -6.96 -1.75 28.03
CA PHE A 94 -7.29 -3.03 28.64
C PHE A 94 -6.30 -4.10 28.17
N PRO A 95 -6.10 -5.18 28.95
CA PRO A 95 -5.22 -6.29 28.56
C PRO A 95 -5.84 -7.08 27.41
N VAL A 96 -5.02 -7.34 26.38
CA VAL A 96 -5.41 -8.17 25.23
C VAL A 96 -4.84 -9.58 25.42
N PRO A 97 -5.59 -10.66 25.11
CA PRO A 97 -5.04 -12.02 25.13
C PRO A 97 -3.83 -12.17 24.21
N GLU A 98 -2.78 -12.87 24.65
CA GLU A 98 -1.55 -13.06 23.85
C GLU A 98 -1.84 -13.67 22.48
N SER A 99 -2.76 -14.65 22.40
CA SER A 99 -3.15 -15.27 21.13
C SER A 99 -3.74 -14.29 20.11
N ALA A 100 -4.45 -13.27 20.58
CA ALA A 100 -4.99 -12.22 19.71
C ALA A 100 -3.90 -11.23 19.30
N LEU A 101 -2.96 -10.93 20.21
CA LEU A 101 -1.79 -10.10 19.90
C LEU A 101 -0.90 -10.76 18.86
N ASP A 102 -0.58 -12.04 19.01
CA ASP A 102 0.29 -12.78 18.09
C ASP A 102 -0.24 -12.79 16.67
N ALA A 103 -1.55 -12.96 16.50
CA ALA A 103 -2.21 -12.90 15.20
C ALA A 103 -2.06 -11.53 14.53
N GLU A 104 -2.18 -10.44 15.31
CA GLU A 104 -1.95 -9.09 14.81
C GLU A 104 -0.48 -8.81 14.51
N VAL A 105 0.46 -9.32 15.32
CA VAL A 105 1.90 -9.17 15.10
C VAL A 105 2.31 -9.79 13.77
N GLN A 106 1.85 -11.00 13.48
CA GLN A 106 2.13 -11.66 12.19
C GLN A 106 1.58 -10.85 11.02
N THR A 107 0.37 -10.29 11.18
CA THR A 107 -0.26 -9.45 10.16
C THR A 107 0.56 -8.17 9.94
N ALA A 108 0.85 -7.42 11.02
CA ALA A 108 1.63 -6.18 10.98
C ALA A 108 3.02 -6.40 10.40
N LEU A 109 3.72 -7.46 10.82
CA LEU A 109 5.04 -7.80 10.30
C LEU A 109 4.99 -8.07 8.79
N SER A 110 3.97 -8.78 8.30
CA SER A 110 3.79 -9.03 6.87
C SER A 110 3.56 -7.73 6.07
N HIS A 111 2.84 -6.77 6.65
CA HIS A 111 2.62 -5.45 6.06
C HIS A 111 3.90 -4.61 6.02
N LEU A 112 4.64 -4.54 7.14
CA LEU A 112 5.92 -3.83 7.22
C LEU A 112 6.93 -4.40 6.23
N PHE A 113 7.01 -5.73 6.13
CA PHE A 113 7.91 -6.39 5.19
C PHE A 113 7.59 -6.05 3.74
N ARG A 114 6.29 -6.07 3.36
CA ARG A 114 5.86 -5.66 2.01
C ARG A 114 6.17 -4.19 1.74
N ARG A 115 5.91 -3.31 2.70
CA ARG A 115 6.19 -1.86 2.61
C ARG A 115 7.67 -1.60 2.38
N GLU A 116 8.54 -2.21 3.18
CA GLU A 116 9.98 -2.03 3.03
C GLU A 116 10.51 -2.67 1.74
N THR A 117 10.04 -3.85 1.36
CA THR A 117 10.44 -4.49 0.09
C THR A 117 10.09 -3.60 -1.11
N GLN A 118 8.88 -3.01 -1.11
CA GLN A 118 8.47 -2.09 -2.15
C GLN A 118 9.31 -0.80 -2.13
N ARG A 119 9.67 -0.28 -0.96
CA ARG A 119 10.54 0.88 -0.81
C ARG A 119 11.93 0.61 -1.37
N GLN A 120 12.54 -0.52 -1.03
CA GLN A 120 13.84 -0.94 -1.54
C GLN A 120 13.84 -1.11 -3.06
N ALA A 121 12.74 -1.66 -3.63
CA ALA A 121 12.59 -1.77 -5.08
C ALA A 121 12.56 -0.39 -5.78
N LEU A 122 11.99 0.63 -5.13
CA LEU A 122 11.91 2.00 -5.66
C LEU A 122 13.23 2.77 -5.49
N THR A 123 13.92 2.60 -4.37
CA THR A 123 15.15 3.36 -4.05
C THR A 123 16.42 2.68 -4.56
N GLN A 124 16.35 1.42 -5.00
CA GLN A 124 17.50 0.56 -5.31
C GLN A 124 18.48 0.41 -4.13
N GLU A 125 18.07 0.82 -2.93
CA GLU A 125 18.87 0.79 -1.72
C GLU A 125 18.57 -0.52 -0.99
N LYS A 126 19.44 -1.52 -1.14
CA LYS A 126 19.35 -2.76 -0.36
C LYS A 126 19.92 -2.49 1.04
N LYS A 127 19.06 -2.08 1.96
CA LYS A 127 19.36 -2.16 3.39
C LYS A 127 19.03 -3.55 3.90
N GLU A 128 19.90 -4.10 4.74
CA GLU A 128 19.51 -5.25 5.57
C GLU A 128 18.29 -4.82 6.39
N LEU A 129 17.22 -5.61 6.28
CA LEU A 129 16.03 -5.39 7.08
C LEU A 129 16.41 -5.73 8.53
N ASP A 130 16.41 -4.73 9.40
CA ASP A 130 16.55 -4.94 10.83
C ASP A 130 15.29 -5.63 11.36
N HIS A 131 15.30 -6.96 11.29
CA HIS A 131 14.20 -7.80 11.73
C HIS A 131 13.82 -7.55 13.19
N ALA A 132 14.77 -7.18 14.05
CA ALA A 132 14.50 -6.92 15.46
C ALA A 132 13.73 -5.61 15.64
N SER A 133 14.17 -4.54 14.97
CA SER A 133 13.44 -3.25 14.97
C SER A 133 12.04 -3.39 14.34
N MET A 134 11.92 -4.12 13.23
CA MET A 134 10.63 -4.35 12.58
C MET A 134 9.68 -5.17 13.45
N MET A 135 10.19 -6.16 14.18
CA MET A 135 9.37 -6.95 15.09
C MET A 135 8.84 -6.10 16.24
N GLU A 136 9.65 -5.17 16.77
CA GLU A 136 9.22 -4.28 17.83
C GLU A 136 8.18 -3.26 17.33
N GLU A 137 8.40 -2.66 16.17
CA GLU A 137 7.42 -1.77 15.52
C GLU A 137 6.10 -2.52 15.26
N ALA A 138 6.17 -3.74 14.72
CA ALA A 138 5.02 -4.61 14.50
C ALA A 138 4.28 -4.91 15.81
N ARG A 139 4.98 -5.14 16.92
CA ARG A 139 4.35 -5.38 18.23
C ARG A 139 3.60 -4.17 18.76
N VAL A 140 4.17 -2.98 18.62
CA VAL A 140 3.51 -1.74 19.05
C VAL A 140 2.25 -1.50 18.22
N GLU A 141 2.33 -1.64 16.90
CA GLU A 141 1.19 -1.50 16.00
C GLU A 141 0.12 -2.58 16.26
N ALA A 142 0.53 -3.83 16.38
CA ALA A 142 -0.34 -4.97 16.64
C ALA A 142 -1.09 -4.82 17.96
N LYS A 143 -0.45 -4.32 19.02
CA LYS A 143 -1.11 -4.09 20.31
C LYS A 143 -2.24 -3.07 20.19
N LYS A 144 -2.01 -1.98 19.44
CA LYS A 144 -3.06 -0.98 19.16
C LYS A 144 -4.20 -1.61 18.36
N ARG A 145 -3.87 -2.30 17.26
CA ARG A 145 -4.85 -2.92 16.37
C ARG A 145 -5.68 -4.01 17.05
N ALA A 146 -5.06 -4.83 17.90
CA ALA A 146 -5.73 -5.88 18.63
C ALA A 146 -6.77 -5.31 19.61
N LYS A 147 -6.43 -4.25 20.35
CA LYS A 147 -7.40 -3.53 21.21
C LYS A 147 -8.57 -3.00 20.38
N LEU A 148 -8.28 -2.30 19.29
CA LEU A 148 -9.30 -1.71 18.41
C LEU A 148 -10.24 -2.77 17.83
N ARG A 149 -9.75 -3.97 17.51
CA ARG A 149 -10.61 -5.06 17.02
C ARG A 149 -11.71 -5.43 18.00
N PHE A 150 -11.42 -5.53 19.30
CA PHE A 150 -12.47 -5.80 20.29
C PHE A 150 -13.43 -4.63 20.44
N VAL A 151 -12.92 -3.39 20.46
CA VAL A 151 -13.76 -2.19 20.57
C VAL A 151 -14.69 -2.06 19.37
N PHE A 152 -14.16 -2.17 18.16
CA PHE A 152 -14.92 -2.02 16.92
C PHE A 152 -15.90 -3.18 16.74
N ALA A 153 -15.55 -4.41 17.14
CA ALA A 153 -16.51 -5.51 17.18
C ALA A 153 -17.70 -5.17 18.09
N LYS A 154 -17.46 -4.57 19.27
CA LYS A 154 -18.53 -4.20 20.20
C LYS A 154 -19.37 -3.03 19.70
N ILE A 155 -18.75 -2.02 19.08
CA ILE A 155 -19.45 -0.91 18.44
C ILE A 155 -20.29 -1.42 17.27
N GLY A 156 -19.73 -2.29 16.42
CA GLY A 156 -20.45 -2.91 15.31
C GLY A 156 -21.69 -3.69 15.77
N GLU A 157 -21.60 -4.41 16.90
CA GLU A 157 -22.75 -5.08 17.51
C GLU A 157 -23.82 -4.07 17.98
N GLN A 158 -23.41 -3.00 18.66
CA GLN A 158 -24.34 -1.97 19.18
C GLN A 158 -25.05 -1.20 18.06
N GLU A 159 -24.31 -0.88 17.00
CA GLU A 159 -24.80 -0.14 15.82
C GLU A 159 -25.40 -1.05 14.75
N LYS A 160 -25.47 -2.37 15.01
CA LYS A 160 -26.04 -3.39 14.10
C LYS A 160 -25.38 -3.39 12.72
N ILE A 161 -24.07 -3.23 12.68
CA ILE A 161 -23.27 -3.33 11.47
C ILE A 161 -23.07 -4.80 11.15
N GLU A 162 -23.66 -5.25 10.04
CA GLU A 162 -23.58 -6.64 9.60
C GLU A 162 -22.71 -6.81 8.35
N VAL A 163 -22.05 -7.95 8.26
CA VAL A 163 -21.31 -8.36 7.07
C VAL A 163 -22.28 -9.06 6.13
N THR A 164 -22.47 -8.48 4.95
CA THR A 164 -23.33 -9.02 3.91
C THR A 164 -22.54 -9.87 2.92
N ASP A 165 -23.21 -10.74 2.18
CA ASP A 165 -22.58 -11.50 1.10
C ASP A 165 -21.98 -10.59 0.01
N ASN A 166 -22.59 -9.42 -0.21
CA ASN A 166 -22.06 -8.44 -1.14
C ASN A 166 -20.69 -7.89 -0.67
N ASP A 167 -20.52 -7.63 0.62
CA ASP A 167 -19.24 -7.16 1.16
C ASP A 167 -18.13 -8.22 0.96
N ILE A 168 -18.47 -9.49 1.21
CA ILE A 168 -17.55 -10.61 0.99
C ILE A 168 -17.16 -10.71 -0.49
N ASN A 169 -18.15 -10.63 -1.38
CA ASN A 169 -17.90 -10.67 -2.82
C ASN A 169 -17.03 -9.50 -3.30
N GLN A 170 -17.22 -8.29 -2.76
CA GLN A 170 -16.40 -7.13 -3.08
C GLN A 170 -14.93 -7.33 -2.69
N VAL A 171 -14.67 -7.85 -1.48
CA VAL A 171 -13.29 -8.12 -1.06
C VAL A 171 -12.65 -9.22 -1.91
N ILE A 172 -13.40 -10.29 -2.24
CA ILE A 172 -12.89 -11.35 -3.12
C ILE A 172 -12.55 -10.80 -4.50
N MET A 173 -13.38 -9.91 -5.06
CA MET A 173 -13.10 -9.27 -6.34
C MET A 173 -11.86 -8.38 -6.28
N GLN A 174 -11.69 -7.58 -5.22
CA GLN A 174 -10.48 -6.77 -5.02
C GLN A 174 -9.22 -7.64 -4.90
N GLU A 175 -9.28 -8.72 -4.14
CA GLU A 175 -8.17 -9.67 -3.99
C GLU A 175 -7.85 -10.39 -5.30
N SER A 176 -8.87 -10.70 -6.09
CA SER A 176 -8.71 -11.27 -7.43
C SER A 176 -7.91 -10.34 -8.34
N TYR A 177 -8.25 -9.05 -8.39
CA TYR A 177 -7.48 -8.06 -9.16
C TYR A 177 -6.04 -7.92 -8.66
N ARG A 178 -5.85 -7.94 -7.34
CA ARG A 178 -4.52 -7.79 -6.73
C ARG A 178 -3.61 -9.00 -7.01
N THR A 179 -4.14 -10.20 -6.88
CA THR A 179 -3.37 -11.46 -6.96
C THR A 179 -3.36 -12.08 -8.36
N ARG A 180 -4.21 -11.58 -9.28
CA ARG A 180 -4.48 -12.15 -10.61
C ARG A 180 -5.01 -13.58 -10.58
N VAL A 181 -5.58 -14.00 -9.45
CA VAL A 181 -6.25 -15.30 -9.27
C VAL A 181 -7.73 -15.12 -9.53
N SER A 182 -8.41 -16.10 -10.15
CA SER A 182 -9.84 -15.97 -10.44
C SER A 182 -10.68 -15.88 -9.15
N PRO A 183 -11.80 -15.13 -9.14
CA PRO A 183 -12.67 -15.04 -7.95
C PRO A 183 -13.18 -16.41 -7.50
N GLN A 184 -13.44 -17.32 -8.45
CA GLN A 184 -13.93 -18.67 -8.19
C GLN A 184 -12.89 -19.53 -7.45
N GLU A 185 -11.62 -19.43 -7.82
CA GLU A 185 -10.53 -20.11 -7.12
C GLU A 185 -10.33 -19.55 -5.72
N LEU A 186 -10.39 -18.22 -5.55
CA LEU A 186 -10.32 -17.60 -4.22
C LEU A 186 -11.48 -18.04 -3.31
N VAL A 187 -12.71 -18.10 -3.83
CA VAL A 187 -13.85 -18.65 -3.08
C VAL A 187 -13.60 -20.11 -2.69
N LYS A 188 -13.08 -20.92 -3.61
CA LYS A 188 -12.77 -22.33 -3.34
C LYS A 188 -11.71 -22.48 -2.25
N GLU A 189 -10.65 -21.66 -2.28
CA GLU A 189 -9.61 -21.63 -1.26
C GLU A 189 -10.14 -21.18 0.11
N LEU A 190 -10.97 -20.13 0.14
CA LEU A 190 -11.59 -19.65 1.37
C LEU A 190 -12.51 -20.72 1.98
N ARG A 191 -13.29 -21.43 1.17
CA ARG A 191 -14.21 -22.48 1.65
C ARG A 191 -13.51 -23.71 2.23
N LYS A 192 -12.22 -23.94 1.93
CA LYS A 192 -11.45 -25.04 2.52
C LYS A 192 -11.12 -24.81 3.99
N ASP A 193 -11.17 -23.57 4.46
CA ASP A 193 -10.72 -23.18 5.78
C ASP A 193 -11.70 -22.19 6.42
N HIS A 194 -12.53 -22.72 7.33
CA HIS A 194 -13.51 -21.92 8.07
C HIS A 194 -12.86 -20.76 8.84
N ALA A 195 -11.64 -20.93 9.35
CA ALA A 195 -10.95 -19.88 10.08
C ALA A 195 -10.60 -18.69 9.17
N LYS A 196 -10.28 -18.94 7.89
CA LYS A 196 -10.05 -17.87 6.90
C LYS A 196 -11.33 -17.10 6.59
N VAL A 197 -12.46 -17.78 6.46
CA VAL A 197 -13.76 -17.12 6.23
C VAL A 197 -14.11 -16.23 7.42
N ASP A 198 -13.92 -16.72 8.65
CA ASP A 198 -14.22 -15.94 9.85
C ASP A 198 -13.27 -14.75 10.02
N ASN A 199 -11.99 -14.93 9.69
CA ASN A 199 -11.02 -13.82 9.65
C ASN A 199 -11.44 -12.76 8.64
N LEU A 200 -11.85 -13.16 7.44
CA LEU A 200 -12.33 -12.25 6.40
C LEU A 200 -13.57 -11.47 6.88
N LYS A 201 -14.55 -12.15 7.48
CA LYS A 201 -15.73 -11.49 8.05
C LYS A 201 -15.36 -10.50 9.15
N ARG A 202 -14.46 -10.87 10.06
CA ARG A 202 -13.97 -9.96 11.11
C ARG A 202 -13.28 -8.72 10.53
N GLU A 203 -12.48 -8.89 9.49
CA GLU A 203 -11.80 -7.79 8.81
C GLU A 203 -12.80 -6.86 8.10
N ILE A 204 -13.82 -7.43 7.43
CA ILE A 204 -14.89 -6.64 6.81
C ILE A 204 -15.67 -5.86 7.86
N LEU A 205 -16.05 -6.51 8.97
CA LEU A 205 -16.75 -5.85 10.06
C LEU A 205 -15.91 -4.70 10.63
N PHE A 206 -14.63 -4.94 10.90
CA PHE A 206 -13.70 -3.92 11.39
C PHE A 206 -13.66 -2.70 10.46
N ASN A 207 -13.47 -2.92 9.16
CA ASN A 207 -13.41 -1.84 8.18
C ASN A 207 -14.76 -1.09 8.05
N LYS A 208 -15.90 -1.80 8.07
CA LYS A 208 -17.22 -1.17 8.03
C LYS A 208 -17.49 -0.33 9.28
N THR A 209 -17.09 -0.81 10.46
CA THR A 209 -17.21 -0.04 11.70
C THR A 209 -16.29 1.18 11.69
N LEU A 210 -15.07 1.04 11.19
CA LEU A 210 -14.15 2.18 11.02
C LEU A 210 -14.72 3.22 10.05
N ASP A 211 -15.29 2.80 8.92
CA ASP A 211 -15.96 3.67 7.96
C ASP A 211 -17.15 4.40 8.57
N PHE A 212 -17.95 3.70 9.38
CA PHE A 212 -19.04 4.30 10.12
C PHE A 212 -18.54 5.38 11.08
N LEU A 213 -17.54 5.06 11.91
CA LEU A 213 -16.94 6.00 12.85
C LEU A 213 -16.29 7.20 12.16
N ALA A 214 -15.62 6.98 11.02
CA ALA A 214 -15.00 8.04 10.24
C ALA A 214 -16.03 9.01 9.65
N LYS A 215 -17.22 8.53 9.28
CA LYS A 215 -18.33 9.37 8.80
C LYS A 215 -18.98 10.20 9.91
N GLU A 216 -19.08 9.64 11.11
CA GLU A 216 -19.62 10.32 12.29
C GLU A 216 -18.60 11.23 12.99
N ALA A 217 -17.31 11.09 12.66
CA ALA A 217 -16.25 11.89 13.26
C ALA A 217 -16.35 13.36 12.84
N LYS A 218 -16.21 14.26 13.82
CA LYS A 218 -16.09 15.70 13.56
C LYS A 218 -14.70 16.01 13.01
N VAL A 219 -14.61 16.21 11.70
CA VAL A 219 -13.37 16.61 11.03
C VAL A 219 -13.22 18.13 11.14
N ASN A 220 -12.27 18.57 11.97
CA ASN A 220 -11.84 19.97 11.97
C ASN A 220 -10.82 20.14 10.85
N ASN A 221 -11.23 20.76 9.73
CA ASN A 221 -10.29 21.21 8.71
C ASN A 221 -9.54 22.42 9.27
N ALA A 222 -8.23 22.26 9.49
CA ALA A 222 -7.33 23.38 9.82
C ALA A 222 -7.03 24.20 8.56
#